data_AF-A0A075MPN7-F1
#
_entry.id   AF-A0A075MPN7-F1
#
_cell.length_a   1.000
_cell.length_b   1.000
_cell.length_c   1.000
_cell.angle_alpha   90.00
_cell.angle_beta   90.00
_cell.angle_gamma   90.00
#
_symmetry.space_group_name_H-M   'P 1'
#
loop_
_entity.id
_entity.type
_entity.pdbx_description
1 polymer ?
#
loop_
_entity_poly.entity_id
_entity_poly.type
_entity_poly.pdbx_seq_one_letter_code
_entity_poly.pdbx_strand_id
1 'polypeptide(L)'
;MLFATLLAFSVAPAAFANDMNAVLVPQTDKAEGHYVAVKNITLRYPSGSPISQELNGKQDRIQFTVKGNTSSTDNGVANAIAAFNKALLQARSPAVVTNMTITYTGVLKGAPDNAAITLKIEAVPQMEKIVISGGGNGSGGGNQSASSSASQAVDLEWRRITVTDPILLKAPDVGEIEITKPINFLDKTHKDLAKQIFDSQLSSMFNTSILNFDRFKQPMSTWHFLFDPSGSLVESSSFFKESSGAKVVSIYSLGESSFREGTFQPEEEDATATIGGAQVQAHSQVPAPSGQIQISGFSSLDQAAGGNFAVVTAEAPAGAQQATGNFPIQVLLVLGGMMGAIAVFILFKARK
;
A
#
# COMPACT_ATOMS: atom_id res chain seq x y z
N MET A 1 34.18 30.94 -23.10
CA MET A 1 32.97 31.29 -22.33
C MET A 1 31.90 30.26 -22.69
N LEU A 2 31.96 29.07 -22.09
CA LEU A 2 31.16 28.66 -20.92
C LEU A 2 29.65 28.92 -21.11
N PHE A 3 28.97 28.01 -21.82
CA PHE A 3 27.56 27.72 -21.55
C PHE A 3 27.53 26.49 -20.67
N ALA A 4 27.53 26.71 -19.35
CA ALA A 4 27.30 25.68 -18.36
C ALA A 4 25.78 25.48 -18.24
N THR A 5 25.23 24.54 -19.00
CA THR A 5 23.87 24.04 -18.76
C THR A 5 23.93 23.16 -17.51
N LEU A 6 23.68 23.78 -16.35
CA LEU A 6 23.53 23.08 -15.09
C LEU A 6 22.20 22.30 -15.12
N LEU A 7 22.21 21.08 -15.67
CA LEU A 7 21.17 20.10 -15.35
C LEU A 7 21.45 19.63 -13.92
N ALA A 8 20.81 20.30 -12.96
CA ALA A 8 20.60 19.73 -11.64
C ALA A 8 19.65 18.53 -11.79
N PHE A 9 20.21 17.34 -12.03
CA PHE A 9 19.48 16.09 -11.86
C PHE A 9 19.30 15.88 -10.36
N SER A 10 18.23 16.47 -9.81
CA SER A 10 17.73 16.09 -8.51
C SER A 10 17.44 14.59 -8.57
N VAL A 11 18.19 13.81 -7.79
CA VAL A 11 17.70 12.53 -7.30
C VAL A 11 16.58 12.87 -6.34
N ALA A 12 15.39 13.16 -6.88
CA ALA A 12 14.21 12.86 -6.10
C ALA A 12 14.14 11.34 -6.13
N PRO A 13 14.38 10.61 -5.02
CA PRO A 13 13.61 9.40 -4.86
C PRO A 13 12.18 9.87 -5.11
N ALA A 14 11.52 9.35 -6.15
CA ALA A 14 10.08 9.48 -6.17
C ALA A 14 9.66 8.94 -4.80
N ALA A 15 9.02 9.80 -4.00
CA ALA A 15 8.58 9.48 -2.65
C ALA A 15 7.47 8.44 -2.79
N PHE A 16 7.86 7.23 -3.12
CA PHE A 16 7.00 6.07 -3.10
C PHE A 16 7.05 5.60 -1.65
N ALA A 17 5.94 5.74 -0.94
CA ALA A 17 5.76 5.05 0.33
C ALA A 17 5.56 3.54 0.03
N ASN A 18 5.93 2.69 0.99
CA ASN A 18 5.38 1.34 1.00
C ASN A 18 3.93 1.52 1.46
N ASP A 19 3.01 1.48 0.50
CA ASP A 19 1.63 1.93 0.69
C ASP A 19 0.67 0.74 0.67
N MET A 20 -0.31 0.77 1.55
CA MET A 20 -1.41 -0.19 1.56
C MET A 20 -2.73 0.55 1.74
N ASN A 21 -3.48 0.63 0.66
CA ASN A 21 -4.82 1.19 0.65
C ASN A 21 -5.84 0.09 0.39
N ALA A 22 -7.03 0.21 0.96
CA ALA A 22 -8.11 -0.73 0.68
C ALA A 22 -9.48 -0.09 0.80
N VAL A 23 -10.41 -0.60 0.00
CA VAL A 23 -11.84 -0.29 0.09
C VAL A 23 -12.58 -1.59 0.36
N LEU A 24 -13.34 -1.64 1.45
CA LEU A 24 -14.10 -2.80 1.88
C LEU A 24 -15.58 -2.48 1.79
N VAL A 25 -16.35 -3.38 1.18
CA VAL A 25 -17.80 -3.29 1.05
C VAL A 25 -18.43 -4.55 1.67
N PRO A 26 -18.67 -4.53 3.00
CA PRO A 26 -19.22 -5.69 3.72
C PRO A 26 -20.60 -6.12 3.22
N GLN A 27 -21.38 -5.22 2.62
CA GLN A 27 -22.71 -5.52 2.08
C GLN A 27 -22.66 -6.46 0.88
N THR A 28 -21.59 -6.38 0.08
CA THR A 28 -21.35 -7.26 -1.09
C THR A 28 -20.30 -8.33 -0.81
N ASP A 29 -19.77 -8.39 0.42
CA ASP A 29 -18.68 -9.28 0.84
C ASP A 29 -17.44 -9.20 -0.07
N LYS A 30 -17.11 -7.97 -0.49
CA LYS A 30 -16.02 -7.67 -1.42
C LYS A 30 -15.09 -6.60 -0.89
N ALA A 31 -13.84 -6.65 -1.35
CA ALA A 31 -12.88 -5.59 -1.16
C ALA A 31 -11.97 -5.43 -2.37
N GLU A 32 -11.40 -4.24 -2.50
CA GLU A 32 -10.26 -3.99 -3.37
C GLU A 32 -9.09 -3.53 -2.49
N GLY A 33 -7.95 -4.22 -2.62
CA GLY A 33 -6.70 -3.80 -2.02
C GLY A 33 -5.81 -3.11 -3.05
N HIS A 34 -4.88 -2.29 -2.57
CA HIS A 34 -3.80 -1.70 -3.33
C HIS A 34 -2.52 -1.76 -2.50
N TYR A 35 -1.62 -2.65 -2.91
CA TYR A 35 -0.37 -2.97 -2.22
C TYR A 35 0.80 -2.46 -3.06
N VAL A 36 1.55 -1.50 -2.53
CA VAL A 36 2.69 -0.88 -3.22
C VAL A 36 3.97 -1.20 -2.48
N ALA A 37 4.71 -2.20 -2.94
CA ALA A 37 6.02 -2.56 -2.41
C ALA A 37 7.14 -1.83 -3.16
N VAL A 38 8.05 -1.19 -2.43
CA VAL A 38 9.19 -0.46 -2.99
C VAL A 38 10.46 -0.86 -2.26
N LYS A 39 11.52 -1.14 -3.02
CA LYS A 39 12.87 -1.31 -2.47
C LYS A 39 13.87 -0.52 -3.31
N ASN A 40 14.65 0.32 -2.64
CA ASN A 40 15.78 1.02 -3.23
C ASN A 40 17.07 0.34 -2.78
N ILE A 41 18.02 0.16 -3.69
CA ILE A 41 19.35 -0.36 -3.39
C ILE A 41 20.38 0.54 -4.07
N THR A 42 21.30 1.09 -3.30
CA THR A 42 22.44 1.85 -3.82
C THR A 42 23.70 1.02 -3.65
N LEU A 43 24.44 0.84 -4.73
CA LEU A 43 25.77 0.25 -4.74
C LEU A 43 26.80 1.38 -4.82
N ARG A 44 27.84 1.33 -4.00
CA ARG A 44 29.02 2.19 -4.08
C ARG A 44 30.25 1.34 -4.33
N TYR A 45 31.06 1.74 -5.30
CA TYR A 45 32.23 0.98 -5.73
C TYR A 45 33.33 1.90 -6.27
N PRO A 46 34.61 1.48 -6.26
CA PRO A 46 35.69 2.28 -6.82
C PRO A 46 35.49 2.57 -8.31
N SER A 47 35.71 3.82 -8.72
CA SER A 47 35.70 4.20 -10.14
C SER A 47 36.76 3.43 -10.93
N GLY A 48 36.39 2.93 -12.11
CA GLY A 48 37.28 2.14 -12.98
C GLY A 48 37.41 0.67 -12.61
N SER A 49 36.79 0.22 -11.51
CA SER A 49 36.66 -1.20 -11.16
C SER A 49 35.86 -1.99 -12.21
N PRO A 50 35.93 -3.33 -12.23
CA PRO A 50 35.15 -4.14 -13.17
C PRO A 50 33.63 -3.88 -13.08
N ILE A 51 33.07 -3.74 -11.86
CA ILE A 51 31.66 -3.38 -11.68
C ILE A 51 31.34 -1.96 -12.20
N SER A 52 32.26 -1.01 -12.04
CA SER A 52 32.14 0.33 -12.62
C SER A 52 32.10 0.27 -14.14
N GLN A 53 32.94 -0.55 -14.78
CA GLN A 53 32.95 -0.72 -16.23
C GLN A 53 31.65 -1.36 -16.75
N GLU A 54 31.06 -2.26 -15.98
CA GLU A 54 29.79 -2.92 -16.33
C GLU A 54 28.60 -1.95 -16.25
N LEU A 55 28.55 -1.12 -15.20
CA LEU A 55 27.38 -0.31 -14.86
C LEU A 55 27.46 1.15 -15.33
N ASN A 56 28.65 1.72 -15.51
CA ASN A 56 28.79 3.14 -15.82
C ASN A 56 28.05 3.54 -17.11
N GLY A 57 27.14 4.51 -17.00
CA GLY A 57 26.34 5.00 -18.11
C GLY A 57 25.17 4.08 -18.50
N LYS A 58 24.93 2.99 -17.77
CA LYS A 58 23.77 2.10 -17.99
C LYS A 58 22.50 2.70 -17.42
N GLN A 59 21.41 2.53 -18.16
CA GLN A 59 20.07 2.93 -17.76
C GLN A 59 19.07 1.87 -18.22
N ASP A 60 18.88 0.85 -17.38
CA ASP A 60 17.97 -0.24 -17.67
C ASP A 60 16.61 0.00 -17.01
N ARG A 61 15.55 -0.37 -17.72
CA ARG A 61 14.18 -0.27 -17.23
C ARG A 61 13.37 -1.45 -17.73
N ILE A 62 12.73 -2.16 -16.82
CA ILE A 62 11.70 -3.14 -17.12
C ILE A 62 10.42 -2.62 -16.48
N GLN A 63 9.40 -2.39 -17.30
CA GLN A 63 8.10 -1.95 -16.80
C GLN A 63 6.99 -2.61 -17.60
N PHE A 64 6.02 -3.18 -16.90
CA PHE A 64 4.83 -3.76 -17.53
C PHE A 64 3.67 -3.81 -16.54
N THR A 65 2.47 -3.94 -17.09
CA THR A 65 1.24 -4.17 -16.33
C THR A 65 0.53 -5.39 -16.90
N VAL A 66 0.15 -6.31 -16.01
CA VAL A 66 -0.66 -7.48 -16.36
C VAL A 66 -1.91 -7.52 -15.50
N LYS A 67 -3.01 -7.99 -16.07
CA LYS A 67 -4.29 -8.16 -15.38
C LYS A 67 -4.83 -9.55 -15.67
N GLY A 68 -5.46 -10.16 -14.67
CA GLY A 68 -6.03 -11.48 -14.81
C GLY A 68 -6.85 -11.92 -13.61
N ASN A 69 -7.25 -13.18 -13.66
CA ASN A 69 -8.03 -13.89 -12.67
C ASN A 69 -7.43 -15.29 -12.41
N THR A 70 -8.07 -16.07 -11.56
CA THR A 70 -7.64 -17.43 -11.18
C THR A 70 -7.48 -18.42 -12.36
N SER A 71 -8.05 -18.11 -13.52
CA SER A 71 -8.00 -18.96 -14.73
C SER A 71 -7.06 -18.41 -15.81
N SER A 72 -6.33 -17.33 -15.53
CA SER A 72 -5.42 -16.70 -16.51
C SER A 72 -4.16 -17.54 -16.74
N THR A 73 -3.99 -18.07 -17.95
CA THR A 73 -2.86 -18.92 -18.35
C THR A 73 -1.71 -18.17 -19.02
N ASP A 74 -2.00 -17.00 -19.57
CA ASP A 74 -1.13 -16.40 -20.58
C ASP A 74 -0.06 -15.49 -19.98
N ASN A 75 -0.32 -14.88 -18.82
CA ASN A 75 0.51 -13.84 -18.23
C ASN A 75 1.08 -14.16 -16.84
N GLY A 76 0.77 -15.34 -16.28
CA GLY A 76 1.22 -15.75 -14.95
C GLY A 76 0.43 -15.16 -13.78
N VAL A 77 -0.63 -14.38 -14.03
CA VAL A 77 -1.42 -13.75 -12.94
C VAL A 77 -2.11 -14.80 -12.05
N ALA A 78 -2.50 -15.96 -12.57
CA ALA A 78 -3.03 -17.03 -11.72
C ALA A 78 -2.01 -17.54 -10.67
N ASN A 79 -0.72 -17.57 -11.01
CA ASN A 79 0.35 -17.89 -10.05
C ASN A 79 0.49 -16.79 -8.99
N ALA A 80 0.41 -15.51 -9.39
CA ALA A 80 0.44 -14.40 -8.45
C ALA A 80 -0.76 -14.44 -7.48
N ILE A 81 -1.97 -14.70 -7.98
CA ILE A 81 -3.18 -14.86 -7.17
C ILE A 81 -3.03 -16.03 -6.18
N ALA A 82 -2.46 -17.15 -6.61
CA ALA A 82 -2.18 -18.28 -5.72
C ALA A 82 -1.20 -17.91 -4.60
N ALA A 83 -0.12 -17.18 -4.92
CA ALA A 83 0.86 -16.70 -3.94
C ALA A 83 0.22 -15.76 -2.90
N PHE A 84 -0.61 -14.81 -3.33
CA PHE A 84 -1.36 -13.93 -2.42
C PHE A 84 -2.37 -14.70 -1.56
N ASN A 85 -3.15 -15.62 -2.14
CA ASN A 85 -4.11 -16.43 -1.38
C ASN A 85 -3.43 -17.31 -0.32
N LYS A 86 -2.24 -17.83 -0.60
CA LYS A 86 -1.43 -18.53 0.40
C LYS A 86 -0.98 -17.59 1.53
N ALA A 87 -0.53 -16.39 1.20
CA ALA A 87 -0.13 -15.38 2.18
C ALA A 87 -1.32 -14.95 3.07
N LEU A 88 -2.52 -14.78 2.49
CA LEU A 88 -3.76 -14.50 3.24
C LEU A 88 -4.09 -15.63 4.22
N LEU A 89 -4.01 -16.88 3.77
CA LEU A 89 -4.23 -18.04 4.63
C LEU A 89 -3.22 -18.12 5.78
N GLN A 90 -1.94 -17.84 5.52
CA GLN A 90 -0.89 -17.77 6.55
C GLN A 90 -1.15 -16.64 7.55
N ALA A 91 -1.69 -15.52 7.09
CA ALA A 91 -2.14 -14.42 7.93
C ALA A 91 -3.44 -14.74 8.70
N ARG A 92 -4.06 -15.91 8.48
CA ARG A 92 -5.35 -16.35 9.03
C ARG A 92 -6.55 -15.51 8.58
N SER A 93 -6.43 -14.87 7.42
CA SER A 93 -7.54 -14.17 6.77
C SER A 93 -8.40 -15.16 5.97
N PRO A 94 -9.74 -15.10 6.07
CA PRO A 94 -10.66 -15.86 5.22
C PRO A 94 -10.79 -15.27 3.80
N ALA A 95 -10.30 -14.05 3.57
CA ALA A 95 -10.40 -13.38 2.29
C ALA A 95 -9.72 -14.16 1.16
N VAL A 96 -10.29 -14.06 -0.04
CA VAL A 96 -9.79 -14.75 -1.24
C VAL A 96 -9.69 -13.76 -2.39
N VAL A 97 -8.50 -13.67 -2.98
CA VAL A 97 -8.27 -12.92 -4.21
C VAL A 97 -8.83 -13.69 -5.41
N THR A 98 -9.68 -13.03 -6.20
CA THR A 98 -10.30 -13.59 -7.41
C THR A 98 -9.75 -12.98 -8.69
N ASN A 99 -9.39 -11.69 -8.64
CA ASN A 99 -8.80 -10.94 -9.75
C ASN A 99 -7.63 -10.11 -9.25
N MET A 100 -6.67 -9.84 -10.11
CA MET A 100 -5.52 -9.01 -9.75
C MET A 100 -5.00 -8.23 -10.96
N THR A 101 -4.62 -6.99 -10.73
CA THR A 101 -3.74 -6.24 -11.63
C THR A 101 -2.38 -6.08 -10.95
N ILE A 102 -1.31 -6.36 -11.67
CA ILE A 102 0.06 -6.19 -11.19
C ILE A 102 0.79 -5.26 -12.14
N THR A 103 1.35 -4.19 -11.60
CA THR A 103 2.31 -3.33 -12.30
C THR A 103 3.67 -3.53 -11.67
N TYR A 104 4.65 -3.86 -12.51
CA TYR A 104 6.04 -4.03 -12.10
C TYR A 104 6.88 -2.93 -12.73
N THR A 105 7.82 -2.37 -11.96
CA THR A 105 8.86 -1.47 -12.45
C THR A 105 10.19 -1.80 -11.78
N GLY A 106 11.18 -2.20 -12.57
CA GLY A 106 12.58 -2.30 -12.17
C GLY A 106 13.41 -1.27 -12.94
N VAL A 107 14.26 -0.53 -12.24
CA VAL A 107 15.16 0.47 -12.84
C VAL A 107 16.56 0.30 -12.28
N LEU A 108 17.57 0.34 -13.15
CA LEU A 108 18.96 0.52 -12.77
C LEU A 108 19.52 1.74 -13.46
N LYS A 109 20.30 2.52 -12.71
CA LYS A 109 21.10 3.63 -13.21
C LYS A 109 22.50 3.48 -12.67
N GLY A 110 23.48 3.33 -13.54
CA GLY A 110 24.88 3.24 -13.15
C GLY A 110 25.66 4.51 -13.48
N ALA A 111 26.55 4.86 -12.58
CA ALA A 111 27.49 5.97 -12.64
C ALA A 111 28.93 5.43 -12.43
N PRO A 112 29.97 6.26 -12.56
CA PRO A 112 31.35 5.78 -12.44
C PRO A 112 31.68 5.13 -11.09
N ASP A 113 31.10 5.61 -10.00
CA ASP A 113 31.43 5.18 -8.62
C ASP A 113 30.23 4.67 -7.81
N ASN A 114 29.04 4.63 -8.44
CA ASN A 114 27.82 4.17 -7.79
C ASN A 114 26.78 3.68 -8.79
N ALA A 115 25.84 2.85 -8.33
CA ALA A 115 24.63 2.54 -9.07
C ALA A 115 23.42 2.59 -8.14
N ALA A 116 22.27 3.01 -8.68
CA ALA A 116 20.99 2.98 -8.00
C ALA A 116 20.06 1.98 -8.69
N ILE A 117 19.45 1.12 -7.89
CA ILE A 117 18.48 0.11 -8.30
C ILE A 117 17.19 0.39 -7.55
N THR A 118 16.08 0.53 -8.27
CA THR A 118 14.75 0.72 -7.68
C THR A 118 13.82 -0.34 -8.23
N LEU A 119 13.13 -1.01 -7.31
CA LEU A 119 12.08 -1.97 -7.64
C LEU A 119 10.77 -1.51 -7.01
N LYS A 120 9.71 -1.59 -7.81
CA LYS A 120 8.35 -1.27 -7.42
C LYS A 120 7.40 -2.35 -7.93
N ILE A 121 6.58 -2.88 -7.05
CA ILE A 121 5.45 -3.75 -7.39
C ILE A 121 4.18 -3.09 -6.85
N GLU A 122 3.22 -2.87 -7.73
CA GLU A 122 1.87 -2.42 -7.38
C GLU A 122 0.91 -3.56 -7.67
N ALA A 123 0.34 -4.15 -6.63
CA ALA A 123 -0.65 -5.21 -6.73
C ALA A 123 -2.02 -4.70 -6.31
N VAL A 124 -3.00 -4.80 -7.20
CA VAL A 124 -4.39 -4.39 -6.98
C VAL A 124 -5.29 -5.64 -7.00
N PRO A 125 -5.40 -6.39 -5.89
CA PRO A 125 -6.29 -7.53 -5.78
C PRO A 125 -7.75 -7.13 -5.56
N GLN A 126 -8.65 -7.83 -6.25
CA GLN A 126 -10.07 -7.92 -5.90
C GLN A 126 -10.26 -9.12 -4.98
N MET A 127 -10.80 -8.88 -3.79
CA MET A 127 -10.98 -9.87 -2.74
C MET A 127 -12.46 -10.10 -2.46
N GLU A 128 -12.80 -11.34 -2.10
CA GLU A 128 -14.11 -11.77 -1.61
C GLU A 128 -13.95 -12.43 -0.24
N LYS A 129 -15.06 -12.70 0.47
CA LYS A 129 -15.06 -13.37 1.78
C LYS A 129 -14.35 -12.58 2.88
N ILE A 130 -14.57 -11.27 2.89
CA ILE A 130 -14.06 -10.36 3.92
C ILE A 130 -14.97 -10.32 5.15
N VAL A 131 -16.21 -10.78 5.05
CA VAL A 131 -17.15 -10.88 6.18
C VAL A 131 -16.94 -12.21 6.89
N ILE A 132 -16.67 -12.15 8.19
CA ILE A 132 -16.59 -13.31 9.06
C ILE A 132 -18.02 -13.68 9.46
N SER A 133 -18.49 -14.82 8.96
CA SER A 133 -19.74 -15.43 9.43
C SER A 133 -19.58 -15.92 10.89
N GLY A 134 -19.77 -15.05 11.88
CA GLY A 134 -19.98 -15.42 13.29
C GLY A 134 -21.48 -15.58 13.56
N GLY A 135 -21.99 -16.63 14.20
CA GLY A 135 -21.43 -17.18 15.43
C GLY A 135 -21.74 -16.30 16.64
N GLY A 136 -22.85 -15.54 16.64
CA GLY A 136 -23.29 -14.73 17.78
C GLY A 136 -24.81 -14.49 17.74
N ASN A 137 -25.55 -15.29 18.53
CA ASN A 137 -26.96 -15.12 18.91
C ASN A 137 -27.97 -14.74 17.82
N GLY A 138 -28.21 -15.68 16.91
CA GLY A 138 -29.39 -15.70 16.06
C GLY A 138 -29.54 -17.07 15.43
N SER A 139 -30.13 -18.01 16.16
CA SER A 139 -30.58 -19.29 15.61
C SER A 139 -31.36 -19.06 14.31
N GLY A 140 -30.94 -19.69 13.22
CA GLY A 140 -31.74 -19.75 11.99
C GLY A 140 -30.90 -19.74 10.72
N GLY A 141 -30.57 -20.93 10.21
CA GLY A 141 -30.18 -21.09 8.82
C GLY A 141 -31.30 -20.61 7.89
N GLY A 142 -30.90 -19.94 6.81
CA GLY A 142 -31.80 -19.44 5.78
C GLY A 142 -31.38 -18.05 5.32
N ASN A 143 -31.42 -17.81 4.00
CA ASN A 143 -31.27 -16.51 3.36
C ASN A 143 -31.80 -15.36 4.22
N GLN A 144 -30.92 -14.60 4.87
CA GLN A 144 -31.30 -13.34 5.51
C GLN A 144 -30.99 -12.20 4.56
N SER A 145 -32.06 -11.68 3.94
CA SER A 145 -32.06 -10.33 3.40
C SER A 145 -31.63 -9.37 4.51
N ALA A 146 -30.65 -8.53 4.20
CA ALA A 146 -30.09 -7.53 5.09
C ALA A 146 -31.21 -6.65 5.69
N SER A 147 -31.51 -6.86 6.98
CA SER A 147 -32.12 -5.80 7.76
C SER A 147 -31.05 -4.73 8.01
N SER A 148 -31.41 -3.46 7.86
CA SER A 148 -30.56 -2.27 7.98
C SER A 148 -29.94 -2.04 9.38
N SER A 149 -29.94 -3.06 10.23
CA SER A 149 -29.49 -3.02 11.63
C SER A 149 -28.64 -4.24 12.04
N ALA A 150 -28.36 -5.18 11.13
CA ALA A 150 -27.49 -6.31 11.41
C ALA A 150 -26.02 -5.90 11.34
N SER A 151 -25.28 -6.08 12.44
CA SER A 151 -23.84 -5.84 12.48
C SER A 151 -23.09 -6.99 11.80
N GLN A 152 -22.16 -6.68 10.91
CA GLN A 152 -21.29 -7.65 10.23
C GLN A 152 -19.89 -7.61 10.84
N ALA A 153 -19.32 -8.77 11.17
CA ALA A 153 -17.90 -8.86 11.52
C ALA A 153 -17.07 -8.89 10.23
N VAL A 154 -16.07 -8.03 10.11
CA VAL A 154 -15.23 -7.85 8.93
C VAL A 154 -13.80 -8.17 9.30
N ASP A 155 -13.17 -9.05 8.51
CA ASP A 155 -11.78 -9.42 8.66
C ASP A 155 -10.86 -8.23 8.35
N LEU A 156 -9.84 -8.06 9.20
CA LEU A 156 -8.76 -7.11 9.03
C LEU A 156 -7.39 -7.80 9.15
N GLU A 157 -7.30 -9.12 8.94
CA GLU A 157 -6.02 -9.82 8.92
C GLU A 157 -5.36 -9.84 7.54
N TRP A 158 -6.13 -9.62 6.48
CA TRP A 158 -5.63 -9.51 5.10
C TRP A 158 -4.56 -8.42 4.92
N ARG A 159 -4.55 -7.39 5.78
CA ARG A 159 -3.59 -6.26 5.72
C ARG A 159 -2.14 -6.63 6.05
N ARG A 160 -1.88 -7.71 6.78
CA ARG A 160 -0.54 -8.07 7.29
C ARG A 160 0.17 -9.15 6.46
N ILE A 161 -0.15 -9.29 5.18
CA ILE A 161 0.39 -10.35 4.35
C ILE A 161 1.88 -10.18 4.04
N THR A 162 2.59 -11.29 3.93
CA THR A 162 3.95 -11.34 3.36
C THR A 162 3.95 -12.40 2.27
N VAL A 163 4.29 -12.00 1.04
CA VAL A 163 4.33 -12.92 -0.10
C VAL A 163 5.76 -13.38 -0.31
N THR A 164 6.04 -14.60 0.15
CA THR A 164 7.36 -15.24 0.03
C THR A 164 7.49 -16.14 -1.20
N ASP A 165 6.36 -16.60 -1.73
CA ASP A 165 6.33 -17.48 -2.88
C ASP A 165 6.71 -16.69 -4.16
N PRO A 166 7.51 -17.29 -5.07
CA PRO A 166 7.87 -16.65 -6.32
C PRO A 166 6.63 -16.28 -7.16
N ILE A 167 6.61 -15.06 -7.67
CA ILE A 167 5.59 -14.59 -8.62
C ILE A 167 6.23 -14.51 -10.00
N LEU A 168 5.90 -15.48 -10.86
CA LEU A 168 6.36 -15.57 -12.23
C LEU A 168 5.35 -14.91 -13.16
N LEU A 169 5.74 -13.83 -13.83
CA LEU A 169 4.92 -13.12 -14.80
C LEU A 169 5.58 -13.15 -16.17
N LYS A 170 4.76 -13.15 -17.23
CA LYS A 170 5.25 -12.95 -18.59
C LYS A 170 5.18 -11.47 -18.94
N ALA A 171 6.34 -10.83 -18.96
CA ALA A 171 6.48 -9.47 -19.42
C ALA A 171 6.48 -9.43 -20.96
N PRO A 172 5.82 -8.43 -21.59
CA PRO A 172 5.78 -8.31 -23.06
C PRO A 172 7.16 -8.26 -23.71
N ASP A 173 8.12 -7.57 -23.09
CA ASP A 173 9.42 -7.24 -23.72
C ASP A 173 10.61 -8.05 -23.20
N VAL A 174 10.48 -8.74 -22.06
CA VAL A 174 11.59 -9.50 -21.43
C VAL A 174 11.27 -10.97 -21.14
N GLY A 175 10.09 -11.41 -21.58
CA GLY A 175 9.60 -12.77 -21.36
C GLY A 175 9.25 -13.05 -19.91
N GLU A 176 9.41 -14.30 -19.47
CA GLU A 176 9.12 -14.70 -18.10
C GLU A 176 10.12 -14.11 -17.11
N ILE A 177 9.64 -13.49 -16.03
CA ILE A 177 10.43 -12.89 -14.96
C ILE A 177 9.77 -13.17 -13.61
N GLU A 178 10.60 -13.49 -12.61
CA GLU A 178 10.20 -13.60 -11.21
C GLU A 178 10.33 -12.23 -10.54
N ILE A 179 9.22 -11.60 -10.14
CA ILE A 179 9.24 -10.17 -9.78
C ILE A 179 9.47 -9.88 -8.29
N THR A 180 9.42 -10.86 -7.41
CA THR A 180 9.38 -10.64 -5.95
C THR A 180 10.74 -10.22 -5.39
N LYS A 181 11.84 -10.60 -6.03
CA LYS A 181 13.20 -10.39 -5.53
C LYS A 181 14.04 -9.48 -6.45
N PRO A 182 14.85 -8.57 -5.89
CA PRO A 182 15.74 -7.73 -6.66
C PRO A 182 16.73 -8.45 -7.58
N ILE A 183 17.22 -9.61 -7.15
CA ILE A 183 18.22 -10.36 -7.92
C ILE A 183 17.73 -10.72 -9.33
N ASN A 184 16.43 -10.96 -9.53
CA ASN A 184 15.91 -11.41 -10.82
C ASN A 184 15.83 -10.28 -11.84
N PHE A 185 15.67 -9.05 -11.38
CA PHE A 185 15.82 -7.89 -12.25
C PHE A 185 17.26 -7.84 -12.80
N LEU A 186 18.25 -8.02 -11.92
CA LEU A 186 19.64 -8.07 -12.34
C LEU A 186 19.94 -9.31 -13.19
N ASP A 187 19.36 -10.48 -12.93
CA ASP A 187 19.57 -11.65 -13.78
C ASP A 187 19.11 -11.39 -15.23
N LYS A 188 18.07 -10.56 -15.39
CA LYS A 188 17.55 -10.14 -16.70
C LYS A 188 18.37 -9.05 -17.40
N THR A 189 18.99 -8.12 -16.66
CA THR A 189 19.71 -6.98 -17.26
C THR A 189 21.24 -7.14 -17.21
N HIS A 190 21.77 -7.75 -16.15
CA HIS A 190 23.19 -7.91 -15.81
C HIS A 190 23.45 -9.28 -15.16
N LYS A 191 23.36 -10.36 -15.96
CA LYS A 191 23.44 -11.74 -15.47
C LYS A 191 24.72 -12.07 -14.69
N ASP A 192 25.88 -11.57 -15.15
CA ASP A 192 27.16 -11.83 -14.48
C ASP A 192 27.25 -11.10 -13.13
N LEU A 193 26.74 -9.87 -13.04
CA LEU A 193 26.61 -9.16 -11.77
C LEU A 193 25.65 -9.87 -10.81
N ALA A 194 24.49 -10.33 -11.30
CA ALA A 194 23.52 -11.07 -10.49
C ALA A 194 24.16 -12.33 -9.88
N LYS A 195 24.90 -13.10 -10.68
CA LYS A 195 25.63 -14.27 -10.17
C LYS A 195 26.64 -13.90 -9.09
N GLN A 196 27.45 -12.87 -9.32
CA GLN A 196 28.45 -12.44 -8.34
C GLN A 196 27.80 -11.94 -7.04
N ILE A 197 26.69 -11.21 -7.12
CA ILE A 197 25.92 -10.77 -5.95
C ILE A 197 25.37 -11.98 -5.19
N PHE A 198 24.80 -12.96 -5.89
CA PHE A 198 24.24 -14.17 -5.31
C PHE A 198 25.27 -14.98 -4.52
N ASP A 199 26.50 -15.07 -5.03
CA ASP A 199 27.62 -15.79 -4.40
C ASP A 199 28.32 -14.98 -3.28
N SER A 200 27.85 -13.76 -3.01
CA SER A 200 28.49 -12.81 -2.08
C SER A 200 27.68 -12.54 -0.80
N GLN A 201 28.24 -11.72 0.08
CA GLN A 201 27.57 -11.21 1.29
C GLN A 201 26.36 -10.31 0.98
N LEU A 202 26.20 -9.85 -0.26
CA LEU A 202 25.03 -9.06 -0.68
C LEU A 202 23.79 -9.93 -0.97
N SER A 203 23.93 -11.27 -0.95
CA SER A 203 22.89 -12.19 -1.39
C SER A 203 21.57 -12.04 -0.62
N SER A 204 21.59 -11.86 0.71
CA SER A 204 20.38 -11.68 1.52
C SER A 204 19.55 -10.47 1.07
N MET A 205 20.21 -9.34 0.86
CA MET A 205 19.62 -8.07 0.47
C MET A 205 18.89 -8.19 -0.88
N PHE A 206 19.46 -8.93 -1.82
CA PHE A 206 18.91 -9.10 -3.17
C PHE A 206 17.96 -10.31 -3.33
N ASN A 207 17.99 -11.27 -2.40
CA ASN A 207 17.12 -12.46 -2.42
C ASN A 207 15.91 -12.39 -1.49
N THR A 208 15.77 -11.32 -0.71
CA THR A 208 14.59 -11.09 0.12
C THR A 208 13.44 -10.55 -0.73
N SER A 209 12.24 -11.12 -0.56
CA SER A 209 11.04 -10.62 -1.24
C SER A 209 10.72 -9.20 -0.80
N ILE A 210 10.36 -8.33 -1.75
CA ILE A 210 9.94 -6.95 -1.43
C ILE A 210 8.46 -6.86 -1.04
N LEU A 211 7.66 -7.91 -1.29
CA LEU A 211 6.24 -7.98 -0.95
C LEU A 211 6.02 -8.34 0.51
N ASN A 212 6.42 -7.45 1.41
CA ASN A 212 6.28 -7.60 2.85
C ASN A 212 5.42 -6.46 3.43
N PHE A 213 4.20 -6.80 3.86
CA PHE A 213 3.24 -5.88 4.47
C PHE A 213 3.02 -6.20 5.96
N ASP A 214 3.92 -6.96 6.59
CA ASP A 214 3.84 -7.34 8.01
C ASP A 214 3.81 -6.11 8.93
N ARG A 215 4.42 -4.98 8.53
CA ARG A 215 4.35 -3.73 9.30
C ARG A 215 2.94 -3.16 9.45
N PHE A 216 1.99 -3.55 8.61
CA PHE A 216 0.57 -3.19 8.76
C PHE A 216 -0.15 -4.06 9.80
N LYS A 217 0.53 -4.99 10.49
CA LYS A 217 -0.03 -5.77 11.61
C LYS A 217 -0.29 -4.97 12.88
N GLN A 218 0.15 -3.70 12.94
CA GLN A 218 -0.03 -2.85 14.11
C GLN A 218 -1.49 -2.92 14.60
N PRO A 219 -1.74 -2.96 15.92
CA PRO A 219 -3.10 -3.04 16.44
C PRO A 219 -3.97 -1.93 15.84
N MET A 220 -5.20 -2.24 15.45
CA MET A 220 -6.10 -1.24 14.83
C MET A 220 -6.35 -0.02 15.74
N SER A 221 -6.13 -0.15 17.06
CA SER A 221 -6.18 0.96 18.02
C SER A 221 -5.06 1.99 17.86
N THR A 222 -3.97 1.66 17.15
CA THR A 222 -2.92 2.63 16.82
C THR A 222 -3.26 3.44 15.59
N TRP A 223 -4.11 2.93 14.71
CA TRP A 223 -4.52 3.61 13.48
C TRP A 223 -5.44 4.78 13.80
N HIS A 224 -5.26 5.88 13.07
CA HIS A 224 -6.15 7.03 13.20
C HIS A 224 -7.50 6.76 12.52
N PHE A 225 -8.58 6.86 13.32
CA PHE A 225 -9.95 6.64 12.87
C PHE A 225 -10.66 7.95 12.53
N LEU A 226 -11.27 7.98 11.35
CA LEU A 226 -12.16 9.04 10.88
C LEU A 226 -13.50 8.43 10.46
N PHE A 227 -14.55 9.23 10.61
CA PHE A 227 -15.91 8.86 10.25
C PHE A 227 -16.54 9.93 9.36
N ASP A 228 -16.98 9.52 8.18
CA ASP A 228 -17.73 10.35 7.24
C ASP A 228 -19.22 9.99 7.27
N PRO A 229 -20.08 10.86 7.85
CA PRO A 229 -21.53 10.63 7.92
C PRO A 229 -22.27 10.89 6.60
N SER A 230 -21.59 11.42 5.57
CA SER A 230 -22.21 11.79 4.29
C SER A 230 -22.16 10.68 3.25
N GLY A 231 -21.29 9.68 3.41
CA GLY A 231 -21.11 8.62 2.42
C GLY A 231 -20.34 9.04 1.16
N SER A 232 -20.03 10.34 1.01
CA SER A 232 -19.52 10.92 -0.23
C SER A 232 -18.10 10.48 -0.59
N LEU A 233 -17.31 10.03 0.40
CA LEU A 233 -15.93 9.62 0.17
C LEU A 233 -15.79 8.25 -0.52
N VAL A 234 -16.70 7.29 -0.31
CA VAL A 234 -16.66 5.97 -0.99
C VAL A 234 -16.94 6.12 -2.49
N GLU A 235 -17.83 7.04 -2.88
CA GLU A 235 -18.13 7.31 -4.30
C GLU A 235 -17.00 8.05 -5.03
N SER A 236 -16.05 8.64 -4.29
CA SER A 236 -14.91 9.39 -4.83
C SER A 236 -13.64 8.55 -5.03
N SER A 237 -13.62 7.31 -4.55
CA SER A 237 -12.45 6.44 -4.75
C SER A 237 -12.32 6.12 -6.25
N SER A 238 -11.21 6.54 -6.86
CA SER A 238 -10.93 6.29 -8.29
C SER A 238 -10.68 4.81 -8.62
N PHE A 239 -10.63 3.96 -7.59
CA PHE A 239 -10.18 2.59 -7.63
C PHE A 239 -11.35 1.58 -7.58
N PHE A 240 -12.40 1.84 -6.77
CA PHE A 240 -13.53 0.91 -6.63
C PHE A 240 -14.88 1.64 -6.73
N LYS A 241 -15.67 1.33 -7.78
CA LYS A 241 -17.03 1.85 -8.00
C LYS A 241 -18.06 0.75 -7.77
N GLU A 242 -18.18 0.26 -6.54
CA GLU A 242 -19.31 -0.59 -6.17
C GLU A 242 -20.26 0.21 -5.25
N SER A 243 -21.54 0.26 -5.63
CA SER A 243 -22.56 0.92 -4.81
C SER A 243 -22.79 0.06 -3.57
N SER A 244 -22.22 0.49 -2.45
CA SER A 244 -22.37 -0.20 -1.16
C SER A 244 -23.80 -0.08 -0.61
N GLY A 245 -24.55 0.95 -1.00
CA GLY A 245 -25.83 1.30 -0.38
C GLY A 245 -25.72 1.81 1.08
N ALA A 246 -24.53 1.76 1.69
CA ALA A 246 -24.28 2.39 2.99
C ALA A 246 -24.20 3.91 2.86
N LYS A 247 -24.75 4.61 3.86
CA LYS A 247 -24.82 6.09 3.88
C LYS A 247 -23.60 6.73 4.54
N VAL A 248 -22.68 5.92 5.08
CA VAL A 248 -21.59 6.37 5.94
C VAL A 248 -20.32 5.57 5.66
N VAL A 249 -19.16 6.14 5.98
CA VAL A 249 -17.85 5.52 5.73
C VAL A 249 -16.97 5.62 6.97
N SER A 250 -16.30 4.53 7.28
CA SER A 250 -15.25 4.47 8.30
C SER A 250 -13.89 4.43 7.64
N ILE A 251 -12.96 5.27 8.10
CA ILE A 251 -11.64 5.41 7.53
C ILE A 251 -10.61 5.19 8.62
N TYR A 252 -9.75 4.19 8.45
CA TYR A 252 -8.57 3.98 9.28
C TYR A 252 -7.35 4.40 8.48
N SER A 253 -6.44 5.14 9.09
CA SER A 253 -5.19 5.59 8.46
C SER A 253 -4.00 5.28 9.34
N LEU A 254 -2.89 4.93 8.70
CA LEU A 254 -1.58 4.72 9.29
C LEU A 254 -0.57 5.50 8.46
N GLY A 255 0.37 6.23 9.08
CA GLY A 255 1.31 7.03 8.31
C GLY A 255 2.60 7.36 9.05
N GLU A 256 3.54 7.96 8.31
CA GLU A 256 4.94 8.14 8.73
C GLU A 256 5.14 9.01 9.98
N SER A 257 4.12 9.71 10.47
CA SER A 257 4.19 10.46 11.72
C SER A 257 2.80 10.80 12.26
N SER A 258 2.47 10.27 13.44
CA SER A 258 1.48 10.90 14.30
C SER A 258 1.96 10.92 15.75
N PHE A 259 1.45 11.88 16.52
CA PHE A 259 1.72 11.98 17.97
C PHE A 259 1.32 10.70 18.75
N ARG A 260 0.47 9.85 18.15
CA ARG A 260 -0.06 8.62 18.74
C ARG A 260 0.67 7.36 18.26
N GLU A 261 1.09 7.32 16.99
CA GLU A 261 1.72 6.15 16.35
C GLU A 261 3.25 6.13 16.51
N GLY A 262 3.87 7.28 16.82
CA GLY A 262 5.33 7.44 16.76
C GLY A 262 5.81 7.69 15.33
N THR A 263 7.13 7.80 15.14
CA THR A 263 7.73 7.98 13.81
C THR A 263 8.08 6.62 13.22
N PHE A 264 7.43 6.24 12.12
CA PHE A 264 7.89 5.09 11.37
C PHE A 264 9.16 5.44 10.62
N GLN A 265 10.17 4.59 10.76
CA GLN A 265 11.44 4.76 10.05
C GLN A 265 11.47 3.84 8.82
N PRO A 266 12.18 4.25 7.76
CA PRO A 266 12.57 3.33 6.70
C PRO A 266 13.31 2.12 7.29
N GLU A 267 13.13 0.95 6.69
CA GLU A 267 13.99 -0.20 6.98
C GLU A 267 15.25 -0.07 6.13
N GLU A 268 16.40 -0.09 6.78
CA GLU A 268 17.70 0.06 6.12
C GLU A 268 18.58 -1.16 6.41
N GLU A 269 19.27 -1.64 5.38
CA GLU A 269 20.23 -2.74 5.46
C GLU A 269 21.49 -2.33 4.72
N ASP A 270 22.64 -2.43 5.39
CA ASP A 270 23.96 -2.21 4.80
C ASP A 270 24.73 -3.52 4.73
N ALA A 271 25.38 -3.75 3.60
CA ALA A 271 26.25 -4.90 3.42
C ALA A 271 27.47 -4.51 2.56
N THR A 272 28.57 -5.22 2.73
CA THR A 272 29.78 -5.02 1.93
C THR A 272 30.28 -6.36 1.43
N ALA A 273 30.65 -6.42 0.16
CA ALA A 273 31.19 -7.62 -0.45
C ALA A 273 32.28 -7.28 -1.47
N THR A 274 33.00 -8.30 -1.92
CA THR A 274 33.93 -8.18 -3.04
C THR A 274 33.25 -8.70 -4.30
N ILE A 275 33.04 -7.83 -5.29
CA ILE A 275 32.43 -8.15 -6.59
C ILE A 275 33.46 -7.80 -7.67
N GLY A 276 33.80 -8.75 -8.55
CA GLY A 276 34.79 -8.53 -9.60
C GLY A 276 36.15 -8.07 -9.08
N GLY A 277 36.54 -8.49 -7.87
CA GLY A 277 37.79 -8.06 -7.22
C GLY A 277 37.77 -6.65 -6.63
N ALA A 278 36.63 -5.94 -6.67
CA ALA A 278 36.46 -4.63 -6.06
C ALA A 278 35.53 -4.69 -4.84
N GLN A 279 35.82 -3.87 -3.84
CA GLN A 279 34.94 -3.74 -2.67
C GLN A 279 33.69 -2.94 -3.06
N VAL A 280 32.52 -3.52 -2.86
CA VAL A 280 31.22 -2.92 -3.13
C VAL A 280 30.45 -2.80 -1.82
N GLN A 281 30.01 -1.59 -1.51
CA GLN A 281 29.10 -1.31 -0.40
C GLN A 281 27.69 -1.20 -0.97
N ALA A 282 26.76 -1.96 -0.42
CA ALA A 282 25.35 -1.89 -0.76
C ALA A 282 24.58 -1.32 0.44
N HIS A 283 23.72 -0.35 0.15
CA HIS A 283 22.75 0.20 1.08
C HIS A 283 21.36 -0.04 0.48
N SER A 284 20.50 -0.75 1.19
CA SER A 284 19.10 -0.88 0.79
C SER A 284 18.16 -0.18 1.74
N GLN A 285 17.08 0.36 1.19
CA GLN A 285 16.07 1.09 1.92
C GLN A 285 14.68 0.66 1.45
N VAL A 286 13.82 0.29 2.39
CA VAL A 286 12.37 0.12 2.21
C VAL A 286 11.69 1.30 2.91
N PRO A 287 10.87 2.10 2.20
CA PRO A 287 10.20 3.26 2.79
C PRO A 287 9.34 2.90 4.00
N ALA A 288 9.05 3.88 4.86
CA ALA A 288 8.15 3.71 6.00
C ALA A 288 6.70 3.40 5.53
N PRO A 289 5.85 2.78 6.38
CA PRO A 289 4.55 2.31 5.96
C PRO A 289 3.58 3.48 6.01
N SER A 290 2.80 3.61 4.96
CA SER A 290 1.64 4.49 4.91
C SER A 290 0.46 3.68 4.41
N GLY A 291 -0.75 3.98 4.85
CA GLY A 291 -1.90 3.24 4.36
C GLY A 291 -3.22 3.74 4.88
N GLN A 292 -4.28 3.38 4.16
CA GLN A 292 -5.64 3.74 4.49
C GLN A 292 -6.61 2.61 4.20
N ILE A 293 -7.46 2.29 5.15
CA ILE A 293 -8.54 1.32 5.01
C ILE A 293 -9.86 2.08 5.07
N GLN A 294 -10.62 2.05 3.98
CA GLN A 294 -11.97 2.57 3.91
C GLN A 294 -12.96 1.42 4.01
N ILE A 295 -13.90 1.49 4.94
CA ILE A 295 -14.94 0.49 5.15
C ILE A 295 -16.29 1.16 4.97
N SER A 296 -17.09 0.62 4.07
CA SER A 296 -18.43 1.13 3.84
C SER A 296 -19.38 0.71 4.97
N GLY A 297 -19.87 1.70 5.72
CA GLY A 297 -20.56 1.53 7.00
C GLY A 297 -19.80 2.14 8.19
N PHE A 298 -20.48 2.21 9.33
CA PHE A 298 -19.86 2.59 10.60
C PHE A 298 -19.15 1.39 11.20
N SER A 299 -17.86 1.53 11.48
CA SER A 299 -17.00 0.48 11.99
C SER A 299 -16.62 0.79 13.43
N SER A 300 -16.67 -0.24 14.26
CA SER A 300 -16.11 -0.23 15.61
C SER A 300 -15.19 -1.43 15.78
N LEU A 301 -14.07 -1.23 16.48
CA LEU A 301 -13.13 -2.30 16.78
C LEU A 301 -13.68 -3.12 17.95
N ASP A 302 -13.86 -4.41 17.75
CA ASP A 302 -14.16 -5.33 18.84
C ASP A 302 -12.87 -6.07 19.23
N GLN A 303 -12.35 -5.75 20.42
CA GLN A 303 -11.11 -6.33 20.93
C GLN A 303 -11.33 -7.66 21.67
N ALA A 304 -12.58 -8.15 21.79
CA ALA A 304 -12.91 -9.27 22.66
C ALA A 304 -12.39 -10.64 22.21
N ALA A 305 -12.00 -10.83 20.94
CA ALA A 305 -11.67 -12.17 20.42
C ALA A 305 -10.26 -12.37 19.85
N GLY A 306 -9.28 -11.52 20.21
CA GLY A 306 -7.85 -11.76 19.93
C GLY A 306 -7.42 -11.82 18.45
N GLY A 307 -8.36 -11.65 17.51
CA GLY A 307 -8.11 -11.41 16.09
C GLY A 307 -8.40 -9.95 15.73
N ASN A 308 -7.85 -9.47 14.61
CA ASN A 308 -8.19 -8.14 14.11
C ASN A 308 -9.46 -8.21 13.26
N PHE A 309 -10.61 -7.84 13.83
CA PHE A 309 -11.86 -7.69 13.11
C PHE A 309 -12.55 -6.38 13.49
N ALA A 310 -13.35 -5.87 12.56
CA ALA A 310 -14.21 -4.72 12.75
C ALA A 310 -15.67 -5.17 12.78
N VAL A 311 -16.46 -4.63 13.69
CA VAL A 311 -17.91 -4.76 13.68
C VAL A 311 -18.47 -3.58 12.90
N VAL A 312 -19.19 -3.85 11.81
CA VAL A 312 -19.66 -2.85 10.86
C VAL A 312 -21.18 -2.82 10.80
N THR A 313 -21.76 -1.62 10.88
CA THR A 313 -23.19 -1.36 10.72
C THR A 313 -23.44 -0.42 9.53
N ALA A 314 -24.58 -0.56 8.86
CA ALA A 314 -24.90 0.29 7.70
C ALA A 314 -25.13 1.77 8.06
N GLU A 315 -25.55 2.04 9.29
CA GLU A 315 -25.76 3.38 9.85
C GLU A 315 -24.94 3.53 11.14
N ALA A 316 -24.56 4.76 11.47
CA ALA A 316 -23.84 5.06 12.71
C ALA A 316 -24.77 5.03 13.93
N PRO A 317 -24.29 4.56 15.09
CA PRO A 317 -25.06 4.60 16.32
C PRO A 317 -25.33 6.05 16.75
N ALA A 318 -26.43 6.25 17.47
CA ALA A 318 -26.79 7.56 18.00
C ALA A 318 -25.66 8.10 18.89
N GLY A 319 -25.18 9.32 18.60
CA GLY A 319 -24.10 9.97 19.35
C GLY A 319 -22.67 9.63 18.91
N ALA A 320 -22.47 8.91 17.80
CA ALA A 320 -21.15 8.71 17.20
C ALA A 320 -20.48 10.07 16.91
N GLN A 321 -19.22 10.24 17.36
CA GLN A 321 -18.46 11.46 17.13
C GLN A 321 -18.11 11.61 15.65
N GLN A 322 -18.46 12.76 15.06
CA GLN A 322 -18.19 13.07 13.66
C GLN A 322 -16.80 13.69 13.50
N ALA A 323 -16.11 13.41 12.39
CA ALA A 323 -14.78 13.94 12.06
C ALA A 323 -14.73 15.48 11.98
N THR A 324 -15.89 16.15 11.86
CA THR A 324 -16.00 17.61 11.92
C THR A 324 -15.80 18.18 13.32
N GLY A 325 -15.73 17.33 14.35
CA GLY A 325 -15.99 17.74 15.72
C GLY A 325 -17.44 18.22 15.82
N ASN A 326 -18.10 17.94 16.94
CA ASN A 326 -19.29 18.71 17.26
C ASN A 326 -18.86 20.17 17.47
N PHE A 327 -18.65 20.96 16.42
CA PHE A 327 -18.70 22.41 16.54
C PHE A 327 -20.11 22.68 17.07
N PRO A 328 -20.24 23.09 18.34
CA PRO A 328 -21.55 23.32 18.91
C PRO A 328 -22.27 24.29 17.98
N ILE A 329 -23.54 24.05 17.64
CA ILE A 329 -24.32 24.98 16.80
C ILE A 329 -24.25 26.41 17.35
N GLN A 330 -24.07 26.54 18.67
CA GLN A 330 -23.78 27.80 19.36
C GLN A 330 -22.52 28.52 18.83
N VAL A 331 -21.43 27.81 18.53
CA VAL A 331 -20.20 28.39 17.95
C VAL A 331 -20.41 28.83 16.50
N LEU A 332 -21.14 28.04 15.71
CA LEU A 332 -21.54 28.43 14.35
C LEU A 332 -22.46 29.65 14.34
N LEU A 333 -23.40 29.74 15.29
CA LEU A 333 -24.26 30.91 15.49
C LEU A 333 -23.47 32.14 15.95
N VAL A 334 -22.44 31.97 16.78
CA VAL A 334 -21.54 33.07 17.19
C VAL A 334 -20.72 33.57 16.00
N LEU A 335 -20.14 32.68 15.20
CA LEU A 335 -19.40 33.07 13.98
C LEU A 335 -20.32 33.71 12.93
N GLY A 336 -21.50 33.14 12.69
CA GLY A 336 -22.52 33.74 11.81
C GLY A 336 -23.00 35.10 12.31
N GLY A 337 -23.17 35.26 13.63
CA GLY A 337 -23.50 36.51 14.28
C GLY A 337 -22.41 37.57 14.14
N MET A 338 -21.13 37.20 14.29
CA MET A 338 -20.00 38.12 14.09
C MET A 338 -19.88 38.56 12.62
N MET A 339 -20.05 37.64 11.68
CA MET A 339 -20.03 37.96 10.24
C MET A 339 -21.21 38.86 9.84
N GLY A 340 -22.40 38.62 10.40
CA GLY A 340 -23.57 39.48 10.21
C GLY A 340 -23.35 40.89 10.76
N ALA A 341 -22.74 41.03 11.94
CA ALA A 341 -22.40 42.32 12.53
C ALA A 341 -21.39 43.09 11.68
N ILE A 342 -20.37 42.41 11.12
CA ILE A 342 -19.40 43.02 10.20
C ILE A 342 -20.09 43.51 8.92
N ALA A 343 -21.00 42.73 8.35
CA ALA A 343 -21.75 43.13 7.15
C ALA A 343 -22.61 44.38 7.38
N VAL A 344 -23.29 44.47 8.53
CA VAL A 344 -24.07 45.65 8.92
C VAL A 344 -23.18 46.87 9.16
N PHE A 345 -22.03 46.67 9.81
CA PHE A 345 -21.07 47.76 10.07
C PHE A 345 -20.46 48.31 8.78
N ILE A 346 -20.17 47.45 7.79
CA ILE A 346 -19.71 47.86 6.46
C ILE A 346 -20.81 48.65 5.72
N LEU A 347 -22.07 48.20 5.77
CA LEU A 347 -23.20 48.92 5.18
C LEU A 347 -23.45 50.30 5.80
N PHE A 348 -23.27 50.42 7.13
CA PHE A 348 -23.37 51.71 7.82
C PHE A 348 -22.18 52.62 7.51
N LYS A 349 -20.96 52.09 7.41
CA LYS A 349 -19.77 52.87 7.06
C LYS A 349 -19.76 53.30 5.58
N ALA A 350 -20.35 52.52 4.68
CA ALA A 350 -20.48 52.83 3.25
C ALA A 350 -21.57 53.89 2.94
N ARG A 351 -22.36 54.32 3.93
CA ARG A 351 -23.36 55.40 3.81
C ARG A 351 -22.87 56.77 4.34
N LYS A 352 -21.60 56.87 4.72
CA LYS A 352 -20.89 58.14 4.95
C LYS A 352 -19.82 58.32 3.88
#